data_AF-A0A0P9PE82-F1
#
_entry.id   AF-A0A0P9PE82-F1
#
_cell.length_a   1.000
_cell.length_b   1.000
_cell.length_c   1.000
_cell.angle_alpha   90.00
_cell.angle_beta   90.00
_cell.angle_gamma   90.00
#
_symmetry.space_group_name_H-M   'P 1'
#
loop_
_entity.id
_entity.type
_entity.pdbx_description
1 polymer ?
#
loop_
_entity_poly.entity_id
_entity_poly.type
_entity_poly.pdbx_seq_one_letter_code
_entity_poly.pdbx_strand_id
1 'polypeptide(L)'
;MFTFLENRKQDATYAYQGGGRGLSQQRIAVLEEFVQGDLRPDLTLVFDLPVEIGLSRAAARGRLDRFEQEGRAFFDAVRSTYLQRAKADPARYRLVDAAQPLADVQASLDTLLPQLLELRRG
;
A
#
# COMPACT_ATOMS: atom_id res chain seq x y z
N MET A 1 17.85 16.56 -0.96
CA MET A 1 16.76 15.69 -1.45
C MET A 1 16.91 14.30 -0.84
N PHE A 2 16.03 13.94 0.08
CA PHE A 2 16.08 12.68 0.82
C PHE A 2 15.10 11.69 0.18
N THR A 3 15.59 10.52 -0.23
CA THR A 3 14.72 9.42 -0.67
C THR A 3 14.41 8.57 0.55
N PHE A 4 13.17 8.65 1.04
CA PHE A 4 12.68 7.76 2.11
C PHE A 4 11.98 6.56 1.49
N LEU A 5 12.62 5.40 1.54
CA LEU A 5 11.97 4.11 1.29
C LEU A 5 11.43 3.60 2.61
N GLU A 6 10.14 3.75 2.85
CA GLU A 6 9.52 3.38 4.12
C GLU A 6 8.32 2.46 3.90
N ASN A 7 8.33 1.32 4.62
CA ASN A 7 7.28 0.33 4.53
C ASN A 7 6.08 0.77 5.39
N ARG A 8 5.00 1.23 4.72
CA ARG A 8 3.69 1.61 5.27
C ARG A 8 3.67 2.90 6.12
N LYS A 9 3.18 4.00 5.53
CA LYS A 9 2.80 5.22 6.26
C LYS A 9 1.28 5.36 6.44
N GLN A 10 0.62 6.21 5.68
CA GLN A 10 -0.78 6.60 5.92
C GLN A 10 -1.79 5.74 5.16
N ASP A 11 -1.45 5.27 3.96
CA ASP A 11 -2.37 4.43 3.19
C ASP A 11 -2.70 3.14 3.92
N ALA A 12 -1.78 2.65 4.77
CA ALA A 12 -2.06 1.57 5.70
C ALA A 12 -3.12 1.95 6.75
N THR A 13 -3.11 3.18 7.27
CA THR A 13 -4.17 3.66 8.16
C THR A 13 -5.52 3.71 7.44
N TYR A 14 -5.59 4.25 6.22
CA TYR A 14 -6.84 4.22 5.44
C TYR A 14 -7.32 2.79 5.17
N ALA A 15 -6.42 1.90 4.77
CA ALA A 15 -6.77 0.54 4.40
C ALA A 15 -7.15 -0.32 5.61
N TYR A 16 -6.35 -0.35 6.67
CA TYR A 16 -6.58 -1.19 7.84
C TYR A 16 -7.62 -0.60 8.79
N GLN A 17 -7.53 0.70 9.09
CA GLN A 17 -8.44 1.34 10.04
C GLN A 17 -9.73 1.77 9.35
N GLY A 18 -9.65 2.31 8.13
CA GLY A 18 -10.83 2.70 7.36
C GLY A 18 -11.54 1.49 6.77
N GLY A 19 -10.91 0.85 5.79
CA GLY A 19 -11.47 -0.33 5.11
C GLY A 19 -11.70 -1.52 6.05
N GLY A 20 -10.65 -1.95 6.73
CA GLY A 20 -10.68 -3.15 7.58
C GLY A 20 -11.50 -3.00 8.86
N ARG A 21 -11.39 -1.86 9.57
CA ARG A 21 -12.09 -1.62 10.85
C ARG A 21 -13.34 -0.74 10.73
N GLY A 22 -13.68 -0.25 9.54
CA GLY A 22 -14.88 0.56 9.30
C GLY A 22 -14.81 1.99 9.84
N LEU A 23 -13.61 2.53 10.14
CA LEU A 23 -13.49 3.93 10.52
C LEU A 23 -13.78 4.85 9.32
N SER A 24 -14.42 5.98 9.59
CA SER A 24 -14.73 6.95 8.53
C SER A 24 -13.45 7.47 7.86
N GLN A 25 -13.39 7.39 6.53
CA GLN A 25 -12.27 7.93 5.76
C GLN A 25 -12.10 9.43 5.97
N GLN A 26 -13.19 10.18 6.20
CA GLN A 26 -13.12 11.60 6.52
C GLN A 26 -12.42 11.86 7.85
N ARG A 27 -12.68 11.03 8.87
CA ARG A 27 -11.98 11.14 10.16
C ARG A 27 -10.49 10.84 10.01
N ILE A 28 -10.13 9.86 9.18
CA ILE A 28 -8.74 9.55 8.89
C ILE A 28 -8.08 10.73 8.16
N ALA A 29 -8.76 11.36 7.19
CA ALA A 29 -8.26 12.53 6.48
C ALA A 29 -8.01 13.73 7.39
N VAL A 30 -8.92 14.02 8.33
CA VAL A 30 -8.73 15.09 9.33
C VAL A 30 -7.48 14.83 10.18
N LEU A 31 -7.28 13.59 10.63
CA LEU A 31 -6.09 13.23 11.40
C LEU A 31 -4.80 13.27 10.57
N GLU A 32 -4.88 12.87 9.30
CA GLU A 32 -3.77 12.92 8.36
C GLU A 32 -3.30 14.36 8.14
N GLU A 33 -4.22 15.28 7.87
CA GLU A 33 -3.96 16.71 7.70
C GLU A 33 -3.43 17.34 8.99
N PHE A 34 -4.00 16.99 10.15
CA PHE A 34 -3.54 17.50 11.43
C PHE A 34 -2.09 17.10 11.75
N VAL A 35 -1.70 15.85 11.45
CA VAL A 35 -0.36 15.33 11.77
C VAL A 35 0.68 15.72 10.73
N GLN A 36 0.30 15.81 9.45
CA GLN A 36 1.26 15.93 8.34
C GLN A 36 1.12 17.20 7.51
N GLY A 37 0.07 18.00 7.72
CA GLY A 37 -0.24 19.14 6.85
C GLY A 37 -0.35 18.71 5.39
N ASP A 38 0.40 19.38 4.52
CA ASP A 38 0.45 19.12 3.08
C ASP A 38 1.46 18.04 2.66
N LEU A 39 2.25 17.50 3.60
CA LEU A 39 3.29 16.53 3.28
C LEU A 39 2.66 15.22 2.81
N ARG A 40 2.91 14.83 1.55
CA ARG A 40 2.50 13.55 0.98
C ARG A 40 3.68 12.87 0.27
N PRO A 41 3.67 11.53 0.15
CA PRO A 41 4.67 10.85 -0.67
C PRO A 41 4.57 11.28 -2.13
N ASP A 42 5.70 11.49 -2.81
CA ASP A 42 5.72 11.76 -4.25
C ASP A 42 5.24 10.56 -5.08
N LEU A 43 5.54 9.34 -4.59
CA LEU A 43 5.08 8.10 -5.18
C LEU A 43 4.80 7.04 -4.10
N THR A 44 3.72 6.28 -4.30
CA THR A 44 3.36 5.10 -3.52
C THR A 44 3.24 3.88 -4.43
N LEU A 45 4.01 2.84 -4.15
CA LEU A 45 3.91 1.55 -4.82
C LEU A 45 2.95 0.64 -4.04
N VAL A 46 1.89 0.18 -4.71
CA VAL A 46 0.90 -0.75 -4.14
C VAL A 46 1.12 -2.12 -4.75
N PHE A 47 1.62 -3.04 -3.94
CA PHE A 47 1.80 -4.44 -4.31
C PHE A 47 0.47 -5.17 -4.18
N ASP A 48 -0.27 -5.28 -5.28
CA ASP A 48 -1.58 -5.95 -5.31
C ASP A 48 -1.41 -7.46 -5.53
N LEU A 49 -2.11 -8.26 -4.73
CA LEU A 49 -2.24 -9.69 -4.94
C LEU A 49 -3.54 -10.19 -4.32
N PRO A 50 -4.10 -11.32 -4.80
CA PRO A 50 -5.19 -12.01 -4.12
C PRO A 50 -4.87 -12.27 -2.64
N VAL A 51 -5.85 -12.01 -1.77
CA VAL A 51 -5.71 -12.13 -0.31
C VAL A 51 -5.26 -13.53 0.09
N GLU A 52 -5.79 -14.55 -0.57
CA GLU A 52 -5.49 -15.96 -0.33
C GLU A 52 -4.01 -16.28 -0.57
N ILE A 53 -3.44 -15.71 -1.64
CA ILE A 53 -2.00 -15.86 -1.96
C ILE A 53 -1.17 -15.14 -0.90
N GLY A 54 -1.59 -13.93 -0.48
CA GLY A 54 -0.92 -13.17 0.58
C GLY A 54 -0.90 -13.90 1.92
N LEU A 55 -2.04 -14.44 2.34
CA LEU A 55 -2.18 -15.21 3.58
C LEU A 55 -1.35 -16.51 3.52
N SER A 56 -1.36 -17.21 2.39
CA SER A 56 -0.54 -18.41 2.20
C SER A 56 0.96 -18.12 2.33
N ARG A 57 1.45 -17.03 1.70
CA ARG A 57 2.85 -16.57 1.81
C ARG A 57 3.21 -16.09 3.23
N ALA A 58 2.27 -15.49 3.96
CA ALA A 58 2.48 -15.10 5.36
C ALA A 58 2.62 -16.31 6.27
N ALA A 59 1.71 -17.29 6.15
CA ALA A 59 1.76 -18.54 6.92
C ALA A 59 3.05 -19.32 6.68
N ALA A 60 3.57 -19.33 5.44
CA ALA A 60 4.85 -19.96 5.11
C ALA A 60 6.07 -19.28 5.77
N ARG A 61 5.97 -18.00 6.15
CA ARG A 61 7.06 -17.24 6.82
C ARG A 61 7.11 -17.45 8.32
N GLY A 62 6.12 -18.09 8.93
CA GLY A 62 6.13 -18.46 10.35
C GLY A 62 4.92 -17.96 11.12
N ARG A 63 5.12 -17.63 12.39
CA ARG A 63 4.04 -17.37 13.35
C ARG A 63 3.27 -16.10 12.97
N LEU A 64 1.96 -16.26 12.77
CA LEU A 64 1.08 -15.18 12.37
C LEU A 64 1.01 -14.06 13.42
N ASP A 65 1.09 -12.81 12.98
CA ASP A 65 0.93 -11.63 13.81
C ASP A 65 -0.54 -11.35 14.17
N ARG A 66 -0.79 -10.33 15.01
CA ARG A 66 -2.15 -9.99 15.48
C ARG A 66 -3.09 -9.55 14.35
N PHE A 67 -2.56 -9.03 13.24
CA PHE A 67 -3.37 -8.63 12.08
C PHE A 67 -3.67 -9.83 11.19
N GLU A 68 -2.75 -10.78 11.09
CA GLU A 68 -2.90 -12.04 10.35
C GLU A 68 -3.91 -13.01 11.01
N GLN A 69 -4.42 -12.67 12.21
CA GLN A 69 -5.57 -13.32 12.85
C GLN A 69 -6.93 -12.79 12.38
N GLU A 70 -6.97 -11.68 11.64
CA GLU A 70 -8.21 -11.14 11.07
C GLU A 70 -8.70 -12.00 9.91
N GLY A 71 -10.03 -12.03 9.68
CA GLY A 71 -10.63 -12.88 8.65
C GLY A 71 -10.43 -12.37 7.23
N ARG A 72 -10.69 -13.23 6.23
CA ARG A 72 -10.61 -12.89 4.79
C ARG A 72 -11.32 -11.58 4.43
N ALA A 73 -12.51 -11.34 4.96
CA ALA A 73 -13.29 -10.13 4.72
C ALA A 73 -12.56 -8.83 5.12
N PHE A 74 -11.75 -8.88 6.19
CA PHE A 74 -10.92 -7.75 6.62
C PHE A 74 -9.87 -7.43 5.56
N PHE A 75 -9.14 -8.44 5.10
CA PHE A 75 -8.09 -8.27 4.10
C PHE A 75 -8.64 -7.89 2.72
N ASP A 76 -9.83 -8.38 2.35
CA ASP A 76 -10.53 -7.96 1.14
C ASP A 76 -10.88 -6.46 1.21
N ALA A 77 -11.36 -5.97 2.37
CA ALA A 77 -11.66 -4.56 2.57
C ALA A 77 -10.40 -3.68 2.55
N VAL A 78 -9.30 -4.16 3.14
CA VAL A 78 -7.97 -3.52 3.08
C VAL A 78 -7.52 -3.40 1.63
N ARG A 79 -7.52 -4.50 0.88
CA ARG A 79 -7.13 -4.54 -0.54
C ARG A 79 -7.98 -3.58 -1.37
N SER A 80 -9.30 -3.65 -1.22
CA SER A 80 -10.23 -2.78 -1.94
C SER A 80 -9.94 -1.30 -1.69
N THR A 81 -9.63 -0.93 -0.44
CA THR A 81 -9.30 0.45 -0.08
C THR A 81 -8.02 0.93 -0.76
N TYR A 82 -6.97 0.10 -0.81
CA TYR A 82 -5.74 0.44 -1.55
C TYR A 82 -6.02 0.66 -3.04
N LEU A 83 -6.80 -0.23 -3.67
CA LEU A 83 -7.13 -0.12 -5.09
C LEU A 83 -7.98 1.12 -5.38
N GLN A 84 -8.93 1.47 -4.51
CA GLN A 84 -9.73 2.68 -4.63
C GLN A 84 -8.87 3.95 -4.56
N ARG A 85 -7.93 4.00 -3.61
CA ARG A 85 -7.00 5.13 -3.47
C ARG A 85 -6.06 5.25 -4.67
N ALA A 86 -5.53 4.13 -5.15
CA ALA A 86 -4.70 4.12 -6.34
C ALA A 86 -5.45 4.59 -7.59
N LYS A 87 -6.74 4.24 -7.70
CA LYS A 87 -7.61 4.72 -8.78
C LYS A 87 -7.95 6.20 -8.66
N ALA A 88 -8.07 6.73 -7.43
CA ALA A 88 -8.42 8.12 -7.18
C ALA A 88 -7.26 9.10 -7.48
N ASP A 89 -6.01 8.64 -7.34
CA ASP A 89 -4.81 9.46 -7.59
C ASP A 89 -3.75 8.68 -8.39
N PRO A 90 -4.01 8.40 -9.68
CA PRO A 90 -3.10 7.61 -10.49
C PRO A 90 -1.76 8.32 -10.75
N ALA A 91 -1.62 9.60 -10.43
CA ALA A 91 -0.33 10.29 -10.52
C ALA A 91 0.60 9.84 -9.39
N ARG A 92 0.07 9.74 -8.16
CA ARG A 92 0.84 9.38 -6.96
C ARG A 92 0.95 7.87 -6.71
N TYR A 93 0.07 7.05 -7.27
CA TYR A 93 0.10 5.59 -7.06
C TYR A 93 0.56 4.81 -8.28
N ARG A 94 1.34 3.75 -8.07
CA ARG A 94 1.62 2.71 -9.07
C ARG A 94 1.22 1.36 -8.50
N LEU A 95 0.38 0.63 -9.23
CA LEU A 95 0.06 -0.75 -8.90
C LEU A 95 1.15 -1.66 -9.44
N VAL A 96 1.58 -2.61 -8.62
CA VAL A 96 2.53 -3.67 -8.97
C VAL A 96 1.83 -5.00 -8.74
N ASP A 97 1.75 -5.84 -9.77
CA ASP A 97 1.17 -7.18 -9.63
C ASP A 97 2.13 -8.07 -8.85
N ALA A 98 1.84 -8.25 -7.56
CA ALA A 98 2.61 -9.07 -6.64
C ALA A 98 2.17 -10.53 -6.63
N ALA A 99 1.18 -10.93 -7.45
CA ALA A 99 0.83 -12.34 -7.63
C ALA A 99 1.88 -13.08 -8.47
N GLN A 100 2.64 -12.36 -9.30
CA GLN A 100 3.70 -12.91 -10.13
C GLN A 100 4.87 -13.49 -9.31
N PRO A 101 5.72 -14.33 -9.94
CA PRO A 101 7.01 -14.72 -9.39
C PRO A 101 7.87 -13.50 -9.01
N LEU A 102 8.73 -13.64 -7.98
CA LEU A 102 9.55 -12.54 -7.47
C LEU A 102 10.40 -11.85 -8.56
N ALA A 103 10.96 -12.63 -9.49
CA ALA A 103 11.77 -12.11 -10.58
C ALA A 103 10.96 -11.18 -11.51
N ASP A 104 9.71 -11.53 -11.80
CA ASP A 104 8.84 -10.72 -12.67
C ASP A 104 8.36 -9.46 -11.96
N VAL A 105 8.11 -9.54 -10.65
CA VAL A 105 7.85 -8.36 -9.81
C VAL A 105 9.04 -7.41 -9.82
N GLN A 106 10.26 -7.94 -9.66
CA GLN A 106 11.50 -7.14 -9.71
C GLN A 106 11.70 -6.49 -11.08
N ALA A 107 11.51 -7.24 -12.16
CA ALA A 107 11.58 -6.70 -13.52
C ALA A 107 10.55 -5.59 -13.75
N SER A 108 9.33 -5.73 -13.22
CA SER A 108 8.33 -4.66 -13.26
C SER A 108 8.79 -3.41 -12.51
N LEU A 109 9.42 -3.57 -11.33
CA LEU A 109 9.96 -2.44 -10.57
C LEU A 109 11.11 -1.74 -11.31
N ASP A 110 11.96 -2.50 -12.01
CA ASP A 110 13.06 -1.93 -12.80
C ASP A 110 12.56 -0.96 -13.87
N THR A 111 11.40 -1.25 -14.48
CA THR A 111 10.77 -0.32 -15.45
C THR A 111 10.31 1.00 -14.83
N LEU A 112 10.10 1.04 -13.50
CA LEU A 112 9.69 2.24 -12.76
C LEU A 112 10.88 3.06 -12.27
N LEU A 113 12.10 2.50 -12.26
CA LEU A 113 13.30 3.19 -11.79
C LEU A 113 13.59 4.52 -12.51
N PRO A 114 13.45 4.65 -13.85
CA PRO A 114 13.67 5.92 -14.52
C PRO A 114 12.74 7.02 -14.01
N GLN A 115 11.44 6.71 -13.84
CA GLN A 115 10.44 7.66 -13.33
C GLN A 115 10.74 8.05 -11.87
N LEU A 116 11.13 7.07 -11.04
CA LEU A 116 11.56 7.29 -9.66
C LEU A 116 12.78 8.22 -9.57
N LEU A 117 13.73 8.08 -10.50
CA LEU A 117 14.92 8.93 -10.56
C LEU A 117 14.61 10.35 -11.03
N GLU A 118 13.63 10.55 -11.91
CA GLU A 118 13.15 11.89 -12.31
C GLU A 118 12.45 12.61 -11.16
N LEU A 119 11.58 11.92 -10.43
CA LEU A 119 10.99 12.43 -9.19
C LEU A 119 12.05 12.77 -8.14
N ARG A 120 13.25 12.17 -8.24
CA ARG A 120 14.41 12.44 -7.39
C ARG A 120 15.34 13.56 -7.93
N ARG A 121 14.96 14.30 -8.95
CA ARG A 121 15.78 15.41 -9.49
C ARG A 121 15.08 16.77 -9.47
N GLY A 122 13.77 16.82 -9.23
CA GLY A 122 13.00 18.04 -8.99
C GLY A 122 13.10 18.49 -7.54
#